data_AF-A0A520CAA0-F1
#
_entry.id   AF-A0A520CAA0-F1
#
_cell.length_a   1.000
_cell.length_b   1.000
_cell.length_c   1.000
_cell.angle_alpha   90.00
_cell.angle_beta   90.00
_cell.angle_gamma   90.00
#
_symmetry.space_group_name_H-M   'P 1'
#
loop_
_entity.id
_entity.type
_entity.pdbx_description
1 polymer ?
#
loop_
_entity_poly.entity_id
_entity_poly.type
_entity_poly.pdbx_seq_one_letter_code
_entity_poly.pdbx_strand_id
1 'polypeptide(L)' 'MAIKITDECINCGACEPECPNNAIYDAGTAWRFSDGTALD' A
#
# COMPACT_ATOMS: atom_id res chain seq x y z
N MET A 1 1.92 -12.07 5.37
CA MET A 1 3.07 -11.95 4.45
C MET A 1 3.48 -10.49 4.45
N ALA A 2 4.78 -10.18 4.50
CA ALA A 2 5.27 -8.80 4.53
C ALA A 2 6.10 -8.54 3.27
N ILE A 3 5.71 -7.53 2.50
CA ILE A 3 6.42 -7.04 1.32
C ILE A 3 6.80 -5.59 1.61
N LYS A 4 8.04 -5.21 1.30
CA LYS A 4 8.56 -3.87 1.54
C LYS A 4 8.73 -3.15 0.21
N ILE A 5 8.16 -1.96 0.08
CA ILE A 5 8.45 -1.03 -1.02
C ILE A 5 9.89 -0.50 -0.85
N THR A 6 10.71 -0.59 -1.89
CA THR A 6 12.09 -0.09 -1.90
C THR A 6 12.16 1.30 -2.54
N ASP A 7 13.32 1.94 -2.42
CA ASP A 7 13.60 3.24 -3.06
C ASP A 7 13.67 3.15 -4.60
N GLU A 8 13.59 1.95 -5.17
CA GLU A 8 13.48 1.71 -6.62
C GLU A 8 12.04 1.87 -7.13
N CYS A 9 11.08 2.20 -6.25
CA CYS A 9 9.70 2.44 -6.62
C CYS A 9 9.59 3.57 -7.66
N ILE A 10 8.99 3.25 -8.81
CA ILE A 10 8.71 4.21 -9.89
C ILE A 10 7.25 4.68 -9.91
N ASN A 11 6.47 4.40 -8.86
CA ASN A 11 5.03 4.72 -8.76
C ASN A 11 4.20 4.14 -9.92
N CYS A 12 4.41 2.87 -10.29
CA CYS A 12 3.64 2.22 -11.37
C CYS A 12 2.26 1.69 -10.94
N GLY A 13 1.96 1.66 -9.63
CA GLY A 13 0.66 1.24 -9.09
C GLY A 13 0.38 -0.26 -9.08
N ALA A 14 1.28 -1.11 -9.60
CA ALA A 14 1.02 -2.55 -9.71
C ALA A 14 0.88 -3.27 -8.35
N CYS A 15 1.50 -2.75 -7.30
CA CYS A 15 1.48 -3.37 -5.97
C CYS A 15 0.22 -3.04 -5.16
N GLU A 16 -0.52 -1.98 -5.49
CA GLU A 16 -1.73 -1.57 -4.78
C GLU A 16 -2.85 -2.63 -4.83
N PRO A 17 -3.34 -3.08 -6.00
CA PRO A 17 -4.44 -4.05 -6.08
C PRO A 17 -4.04 -5.45 -5.59
N GLU A 18 -2.74 -5.76 -5.57
CA GLU A 18 -2.21 -7.04 -5.10
C GLU A 18 -2.07 -7.09 -3.56
N CYS A 19 -2.25 -5.95 -2.87
CA CYS A 19 -2.10 -5.89 -1.43
C CYS A 19 -3.31 -6.54 -0.73
N PRO A 20 -3.15 -7.72 -0.07
CA PRO A 20 -4.28 -8.43 0.53
C PRO A 20 -4.90 -7.69 1.73
N ASN A 21 -4.13 -6.78 2.33
CA ASN A 21 -4.53 -6.05 3.54
C ASN A 21 -4.75 -4.56 3.26
N ASN A 22 -4.82 -4.14 1.99
CA ASN A 22 -5.06 -2.75 1.59
C ASN A 22 -4.18 -1.73 2.33
N ALA A 23 -2.86 -1.95 2.30
CA ALA A 23 -1.86 -1.16 3.05
C ALA A 23 -1.00 -0.25 2.16
N ILE A 24 -1.15 -0.33 0.83
CA ILE A 24 -0.37 0.43 -0.15
C ILE A 24 -1.27 1.50 -0.75
N TYR A 25 -0.75 2.73 -0.87
CA TYR A 25 -1.49 3.90 -1.34
C TYR A 25 -0.60 4.75 -2.24
N ASP A 26 -1.22 5.47 -3.18
CA ASP A 26 -0.51 6.41 -4.05
C ASP A 26 0.15 7.55 -3.26
N ALA A 27 1.23 8.09 -3.80
CA ALA A 27 2.01 9.13 -3.15
C ALA A 27 1.16 10.39 -2.91
N GLY A 28 1.09 10.83 -1.66
CA GLY A 28 0.30 12.00 -1.26
C GLY A 28 -1.15 11.68 -0.85
N THR A 29 -1.57 10.42 -0.96
CA THR A 29 -2.84 9.98 -0.39
C THR A 29 -2.72 9.91 1.13
N ALA A 30 -3.64 10.57 1.83
CA ALA A 30 -3.70 10.50 3.28
C ALA A 30 -4.24 9.12 3.70
N TRP A 31 -3.45 8.37 4.46
CA TRP A 31 -3.90 7.11 5.05
C TRP A 31 -5.08 7.33 6.01
N ARG A 32 -6.07 6.45 5.97
CA ARG A 32 -7.17 6.41 6.94
C ARG A 32 -7.45 4.99 7.38
N PHE A 33 -7.67 4.81 8.68
CA PHE A 33 -8.07 3.53 9.25
C PHE A 33 -9.40 3.00 8.64
N SER A 34 -10.28 3.89 8.22
CA SER A 34 -11.54 3.54 7.54
C SER A 34 -11.36 2.82 6.21
N ASP A 35 -10.16 2.88 5.62
CA ASP A 35 -9.89 2.36 4.28
C ASP A 35 -9.60 0.85 4.29
N GLY A 36 -9.76 0.19 5.44
CA GLY A 36 -9.75 -1.27 5.56
C GLY A 36 -8.36 -1.89 5.68
N THR A 37 -7.34 -1.12 6.08
CA THR A 37 -6.02 -1.68 6.37
C THR A 37 -6.09 -2.62 7.57
N ALA A 38 -5.82 -3.92 7.38
CA ALA A 38 -5.73 -4.88 8.49
C ALA A 38 -4.39 -4.70 9.24
N LEU A 39 -4.45 -4.39 10.53
CA LEU A 39 -3.30 -4.06 11.40
C LEU A 39 -3.03 -5.13 12.49
N ASP A 40 -3.27 -6.40 12.16
CA ASP A 40 -3.04 -7.54 13.07
C ASP A 40 -1.56 -8.00 13.08
#